data_AF-A0A920EZ10-F1
#
_entry.id   AF-A0A920EZ10-F1
#
_cell.length_a   1.000
_cell.length_b   1.000
_cell.length_c   1.000
_cell.angle_alpha   90.00
_cell.angle_beta   90.00
_cell.angle_gamma   90.00
#
_symmetry.space_group_name_H-M   'P 1'
#
loop_
_entity.id
_entity.type
_entity.pdbx_description
1 polymer ?
#
loop_
_entity_poly.entity_id
_entity_poly.type
_entity_poly.pdbx_seq_one_letter_code
_entity_poly.pdbx_strand_id
1 'polypeptide(L)'
;MADDEFIRKSLLLVASLVFVSACFGVSAVLLNSIRERKEEIRLLRIIGASPPFIFALIETETLVITLTATVLATILLTATLIGAEGYIVGNYGIQISHFMELASYLWVVAIVLTLTLIAGLVPGWAAYQEGKY
;
A
#
# COMPACT_ATOMS: atom_id res chain seq x y z
N MET A 1 -1.53 -21.94 26.76
CA MET A 1 -1.85 -20.52 27.05
C MET A 1 -0.67 -19.59 26.78
N ALA A 2 0.59 -19.97 27.08
CA ALA A 2 1.78 -19.22 26.63
C ALA A 2 2.06 -19.36 25.12
N ASP A 3 1.73 -20.51 24.53
CA ASP A 3 2.01 -20.81 23.11
C ASP A 3 1.15 -19.97 22.14
N ASP A 4 -0.13 -19.72 22.48
CA ASP A 4 -1.02 -18.87 21.68
C ASP A 4 -0.57 -17.40 21.64
N GLU A 5 -0.02 -16.89 22.76
CA GLU A 5 0.53 -15.54 22.82
C GLU A 5 1.77 -15.41 21.93
N PHE A 6 2.63 -16.43 21.92
CA PHE A 6 3.83 -16.47 21.09
C PHE A 6 3.49 -16.50 19.60
N ILE A 7 2.52 -17.33 19.18
CA ILE A 7 2.07 -17.41 17.78
C ILE A 7 1.47 -16.07 17.34
N ARG A 8 0.58 -15.48 18.14
CA ARG A 8 -0.05 -14.19 17.82
C ARG A 8 0.98 -13.08 17.69
N LYS A 9 1.95 -12.98 18.61
CA LYS A 9 3.01 -11.96 18.52
C LYS A 9 3.89 -12.17 17.30
N SER A 10 4.23 -13.41 16.97
CA SER A 10 5.05 -13.73 15.79
C SER A 10 4.36 -13.32 14.48
N LEU A 11 3.06 -13.62 14.34
CA LEU A 11 2.28 -13.21 13.16
C LEU A 11 2.18 -11.68 13.04
N LEU A 12 1.95 -10.97 14.15
CA LEU A 12 1.94 -9.50 14.16
C LEU A 12 3.29 -8.92 13.76
N LEU A 13 4.39 -9.51 14.22
CA LEU A 13 5.74 -9.08 13.90
C LEU A 13 6.00 -9.23 12.40
N VAL A 14 5.70 -10.39 11.83
CA VAL A 14 5.85 -10.66 10.39
C VAL A 14 4.96 -9.72 9.57
N ALA A 15 3.70 -9.53 9.94
CA ALA A 15 2.80 -8.62 9.25
C ALA A 15 3.34 -7.18 9.25
N SER A 16 3.87 -6.71 10.39
CA SER A 16 4.46 -5.37 10.49
C SER A 16 5.71 -5.20 9.61
N LEU A 17 6.58 -6.22 9.57
CA LEU A 17 7.79 -6.23 8.72
C LEU A 17 7.43 -6.18 7.23
N VAL A 18 6.46 -7.00 6.81
CA VAL A 18 5.99 -7.02 5.43
C VAL A 18 5.37 -5.68 5.04
N PHE A 19 4.57 -5.08 5.93
CA PHE A 19 4.00 -3.76 5.71
C PHE A 19 5.08 -2.69 5.49
N VAL A 20 6.10 -2.65 6.36
CA VAL A 20 7.24 -1.73 6.23
C VAL A 20 8.01 -1.97 4.94
N SER A 21 8.27 -3.24 4.57
CA SER A 21 8.93 -3.59 3.32
C SER A 21 8.14 -3.13 2.09
N ALA A 22 6.80 -3.21 2.13
CA ALA A 22 5.94 -2.73 1.05
C ALA A 22 6.03 -1.20 0.89
N CYS A 23 6.03 -0.45 1.99
CA CYS A 23 6.23 1.00 1.96
C CYS A 23 7.57 1.39 1.31
N PHE A 24 8.66 0.68 1.65
CA PHE A 24 9.96 0.89 1.01
C PHE A 24 9.95 0.51 -0.47
N GLY A 25 9.25 -0.56 -0.86
CA GLY A 25 9.09 -0.97 -2.25
C GLY A 25 8.42 0.11 -3.09
N VAL A 26 7.29 0.65 -2.63
CA VAL A 26 6.59 1.76 -3.31
C VAL A 26 7.49 2.99 -3.41
N SER A 27 8.17 3.35 -2.32
CA SER A 27 9.10 4.49 -2.31
C SER A 27 10.25 4.31 -3.31
N ALA A 28 10.83 3.11 -3.39
CA ALA A 28 11.93 2.80 -4.29
C ALA A 28 11.49 2.84 -5.76
N VAL A 29 10.31 2.30 -6.09
CA VAL A 29 9.74 2.33 -7.43
C VAL A 29 9.48 3.79 -7.86
N LEU A 30 8.88 4.60 -7.00
CA LEU A 30 8.63 6.02 -7.27
C LEU A 30 9.94 6.80 -7.48
N LEU A 31 10.94 6.59 -6.62
CA LEU A 31 12.26 7.22 -6.78
C LEU A 31 12.96 6.77 -8.06
N ASN A 32 12.82 5.51 -8.47
CA ASN A 32 13.37 5.02 -9.73
C ASN A 32 12.66 5.66 -10.94
N SER A 33 11.33 5.74 -10.91
CA SER A 33 10.51 6.42 -11.93
C SER A 33 10.93 7.89 -12.09
N ILE A 34 11.14 8.61 -10.99
CA ILE A 34 11.65 9.99 -11.02
C ILE A 34 13.03 10.04 -11.67
N ARG A 35 13.95 9.13 -11.29
CA ARG A 35 15.33 9.06 -11.83
C ARG A 35 15.36 8.81 -13.33
N GLU A 36 14.56 7.87 -13.81
CA GLU A 36 14.45 7.55 -15.23
C GLU A 36 13.85 8.73 -16.04
N ARG A 37 12.93 9.48 -15.45
CA ARG A 37 12.28 10.63 -16.09
C ARG A 37 12.97 11.98 -15.86
N LYS A 38 14.15 12.02 -15.21
CA LYS A 38 14.87 13.29 -14.95
C LYS A 38 15.19 14.07 -16.22
N GLU A 39 15.45 13.39 -17.34
CA GLU A 39 15.72 14.06 -18.61
C GLU A 39 14.45 14.63 -19.25
N GLU A 40 13.32 13.90 -19.19
CA GLU A 40 12.01 14.40 -19.64
C GLU A 40 11.51 15.57 -18.78
N ILE A 41 11.71 15.52 -17.46
CA ILE A 41 11.36 16.61 -16.53
C ILE A 41 12.16 17.87 -16.86
N ARG A 42 13.43 17.72 -17.25
CA ARG A 42 14.27 18.84 -17.71
C ARG A 42 13.72 19.49 -18.97
N LEU A 43 13.23 18.68 -19.92
CA LEU A 43 12.56 19.15 -21.14
C LEU A 43 11.22 19.83 -20.83
N LEU A 44 10.39 19.25 -19.97
CA LEU A 44 9.13 19.85 -19.51
C LEU A 44 9.34 21.19 -18.79
N ARG A 45 10.46 21.36 -18.08
CA ARG A 45 10.83 22.61 -17.42
C ARG A 45 11.23 23.71 -18.41
N ILE A 46 11.84 23.35 -19.55
CA ILE A 46 12.09 24.28 -20.66
C ILE A 46 10.78 24.81 -21.25
N ILE A 47 9.71 24.01 -21.17
CA ILE A 47 8.35 24.36 -21.64
C ILE A 47 7.52 25.05 -20.53
N GLY A 48 8.07 25.20 -19.31
CA GLY A 48 7.45 25.96 -18.21
C GLY A 48 6.66 25.16 -17.16
N ALA A 49 6.85 23.84 -17.07
CA ALA A 49 6.19 23.02 -16.05
C ALA A 49 6.63 23.41 -14.62
N SER A 50 5.65 23.69 -13.75
CA SER A 50 5.89 24.16 -12.38
C SER A 50 6.17 22.98 -11.41
N PRO A 51 7.09 23.13 -10.43
CA PRO A 51 7.40 22.12 -9.42
C PRO A 51 6.20 21.45 -8.68
N PRO A 52 5.08 22.14 -8.38
CA PRO A 52 3.92 21.49 -7.77
C PRO A 52 3.20 20.48 -8.69
N PHE A 53 3.40 20.54 -10.01
CA PHE A 53 2.83 19.57 -10.94
C PHE A 53 3.41 18.16 -10.71
N ILE A 54 4.72 18.07 -10.42
CA ILE A 54 5.39 16.79 -10.13
C ILE A 54 4.87 16.19 -8.82
N PHE A 55 4.66 17.03 -7.81
CA PHE A 55 4.06 16.61 -6.54
C PHE A 55 2.64 16.06 -6.75
N ALA A 56 1.79 16.79 -7.48
CA ALA A 56 0.43 16.34 -7.79
C ALA A 56 0.43 15.03 -8.59
N LEU A 57 1.36 14.86 -9.54
CA LEU A 57 1.49 13.63 -10.32
C LEU A 57 1.82 12.42 -9.41
N ILE A 58 2.81 12.56 -8.52
CA ILE A 58 3.22 11.49 -7.59
C ILE A 58 2.09 11.12 -6.61
N GLU A 59 1.38 12.13 -6.09
CA GLU A 59 0.20 11.91 -5.24
C GLU A 59 -0.89 11.13 -6.00
N THR A 60 -1.21 11.54 -7.23
CA THR A 60 -2.21 10.82 -8.05
C THR A 60 -1.78 9.39 -8.37
N GLU A 61 -0.51 9.15 -8.64
CA GLU A 61 0.04 7.81 -8.89
C GLU A 61 -0.04 6.94 -7.63
N THR A 62 0.34 7.48 -6.48
CA THR A 62 0.26 6.81 -5.18
C THR A 62 -1.19 6.44 -4.84
N LEU A 63 -2.14 7.33 -5.13
CA LEU A 63 -3.57 7.09 -4.94
C LEU A 63 -4.06 5.94 -5.82
N VAL A 64 -3.71 5.94 -7.12
CA VAL A 64 -4.10 4.88 -8.06
C VAL A 64 -3.50 3.53 -7.66
N ILE A 65 -2.22 3.49 -7.28
CA ILE A 65 -1.54 2.27 -6.82
C ILE A 65 -2.22 1.75 -5.54
N THR A 66 -2.52 2.62 -4.58
CA THR A 66 -3.16 2.19 -3.33
C THR A 66 -4.57 1.65 -3.57
N LEU A 67 -5.38 2.30 -4.41
CA LEU A 67 -6.73 1.83 -4.73
C LEU A 67 -6.70 0.47 -5.41
N THR A 68 -5.86 0.30 -6.42
CA THR A 68 -5.71 -0.98 -7.14
C THR A 68 -5.18 -2.08 -6.22
N ALA A 69 -4.19 -1.79 -5.38
CA ALA A 69 -3.68 -2.73 -4.38
C ALA A 69 -4.76 -3.14 -3.36
N THR A 70 -5.60 -2.22 -2.90
CA THR A 70 -6.68 -2.50 -1.95
C THR A 70 -7.74 -3.42 -2.56
N VAL A 71 -8.14 -3.16 -3.81
CA VAL A 71 -9.07 -4.03 -4.54
C VAL A 71 -8.48 -5.42 -4.76
N LEU A 72 -7.21 -5.51 -5.17
CA LEU A 72 -6.54 -6.80 -5.35
C LEU A 72 -6.39 -7.57 -4.04
N ALA A 73 -6.00 -6.90 -2.96
CA ALA A 73 -5.84 -7.52 -1.64
C ALA A 73 -7.14 -8.15 -1.14
N THR A 74 -8.28 -7.50 -1.39
CA THR A 74 -9.58 -7.96 -0.90
C THR A 74 -10.11 -9.13 -1.72
N ILE A 75 -9.89 -9.12 -3.03
CA ILE A 75 -10.14 -10.28 -3.91
C ILE A 75 -9.27 -11.47 -3.47
N LEU A 76 -7.95 -11.27 -3.30
CA LEU A 76 -7.02 -12.32 -2.88
C LEU A 76 -7.35 -12.90 -1.51
N LEU A 77 -7.68 -12.04 -0.54
CA LEU A 77 -8.09 -12.46 0.80
C LEU A 77 -9.35 -13.34 0.73
N THR A 78 -10.37 -12.87 0.02
CA THR A 78 -11.65 -13.59 -0.11
C THR A 78 -11.45 -14.92 -0.84
N ALA A 79 -10.68 -14.94 -1.93
CA ALA A 79 -10.37 -16.17 -2.66
C ALA A 79 -9.62 -17.19 -1.81
N THR A 80 -8.67 -16.72 -0.99
CA THR A 80 -7.91 -17.59 -0.07
C THR A 80 -8.80 -18.14 1.03
N LEU A 81 -9.71 -17.33 1.59
CA LEU A 81 -10.64 -17.76 2.63
C LEU A 81 -11.61 -18.83 2.11
N ILE A 82 -12.20 -18.63 0.92
CA ILE A 82 -13.08 -19.63 0.29
C ILE A 82 -12.32 -20.93 0.02
N GLY A 83 -11.08 -20.84 -0.49
CA GLY A 83 -10.24 -22.02 -0.72
C GLY A 83 -9.84 -22.76 0.56
N ALA A 84 -9.62 -22.03 1.65
CA ALA A 84 -9.22 -22.59 2.94
C ALA A 84 -10.41 -23.11 3.76
N GLU A 85 -11.62 -22.60 3.54
CA GLU A 85 -12.83 -22.97 4.29
C GLU A 85 -13.09 -24.49 4.26
N GLY A 86 -12.96 -25.12 3.10
CA GLY A 86 -13.14 -26.57 2.96
C GLY A 86 -12.19 -27.38 3.85
N TYR A 87 -10.99 -26.87 4.11
CA TYR A 87 -10.01 -27.52 4.99
C TYR A 87 -10.26 -27.19 6.47
N ILE A 88 -10.67 -25.95 6.77
CA ILE A 88 -10.88 -25.45 8.14
C ILE A 88 -12.15 -26.04 8.75
N VAL A 89 -13.26 -26.08 8.01
CA VAL A 89 -14.54 -26.62 8.49
C VAL A 89 -14.41 -28.13 8.76
N GLY A 90 -13.67 -28.86 7.92
CA GLY A 90 -13.46 -30.31 8.08
C GLY A 90 -12.62 -30.71 9.30
N ASN A 91 -11.71 -29.85 9.76
CA ASN A 91 -10.81 -30.17 10.89
C ASN A 91 -11.15 -29.43 12.19
N TYR A 92 -11.73 -28.23 12.11
CA TYR A 92 -11.93 -27.36 13.27
C TYR A 92 -13.40 -26.96 13.51
N GLY A 93 -14.32 -27.21 12.56
CA GLY A 93 -15.75 -26.91 12.72
C GLY A 93 -16.09 -25.41 12.84
N ILE A 94 -15.12 -24.53 12.59
CA ILE A 94 -15.28 -23.07 12.65
C ILE A 94 -15.84 -22.59 11.32
N GLN A 95 -17.05 -22.03 11.34
CA GLN A 95 -17.64 -21.34 10.19
C GLN A 95 -17.04 -19.94 10.10
N ILE A 96 -16.30 -19.66 9.02
CA ILE A 96 -15.74 -18.35 8.77
C ILE A 96 -16.81 -17.51 8.08
N SER A 97 -17.25 -16.43 8.73
CA SER A 97 -18.07 -15.41 8.04
C SER A 97 -17.21 -14.71 6.99
N HIS A 98 -17.45 -15.03 5.72
CA HIS A 98 -16.75 -14.44 4.56
C HIS A 98 -16.98 -12.94 4.39
N PHE A 99 -18.11 -12.44 4.90
CA PHE A 99 -18.48 -11.03 4.76
C PHE A 99 -18.11 -10.27 6.03
N MET A 100 -17.03 -9.50 5.95
CA MET A 100 -16.72 -8.47 6.94
C MET A 100 -17.79 -7.39 6.86
N GLU A 101 -18.22 -6.86 8.00
CA GLU A 101 -19.20 -5.77 8.04
C GLU A 101 -18.70 -4.56 7.25
N LEU A 102 -19.56 -3.99 6.39
CA LEU A 102 -19.18 -2.93 5.45
C LEU A 102 -18.55 -1.72 6.16
N ALA A 103 -19.03 -1.39 7.37
CA ALA A 103 -18.48 -0.32 8.18
C ALA A 103 -17.03 -0.59 8.62
N SER A 104 -16.73 -1.82 9.06
CA SER A 104 -15.38 -2.23 9.45
C SER A 104 -14.42 -2.25 8.25
N TYR A 105 -14.92 -2.73 7.10
CA TYR A 105 -14.16 -2.72 5.86
C TYR A 105 -13.78 -1.30 5.43
N LEU A 106 -14.73 -0.36 5.41
CA LEU A 106 -14.47 1.04 5.07
C LEU A 106 -13.45 1.68 6.02
N TRP A 107 -13.51 1.37 7.31
CA TRP A 107 -12.52 1.85 8.28
C TRP A 107 -11.11 1.37 7.98
N VAL A 108 -10.93 0.07 7.68
CA VAL A 108 -9.62 -0.49 7.31
C VAL A 108 -9.08 0.17 6.05
N VAL A 109 -9.92 0.31 5.01
CA VAL A 109 -9.53 0.97 3.76
C VAL A 109 -9.13 2.43 4.00
N ALA A 110 -9.88 3.17 4.84
CA ALA A 110 -9.55 4.54 5.19
C ALA A 110 -8.19 4.66 5.92
N ILE A 111 -7.90 3.75 6.85
CA ILE A 111 -6.62 3.71 7.56
C ILE A 111 -5.47 3.40 6.59
N VAL A 112 -5.64 2.42 5.70
CA VAL A 112 -4.61 2.07 4.71
C VAL A 112 -4.36 3.23 3.76
N LEU A 113 -5.41 3.85 3.21
CA LEU A 113 -5.29 5.02 2.33
C LEU A 113 -4.57 6.19 3.02
N THR A 114 -4.94 6.50 4.26
CA THR A 114 -4.29 7.60 4.99
C THR A 114 -2.81 7.31 5.26
N LEU A 115 -2.47 6.08 5.66
CA LEU A 115 -1.07 5.69 5.90
C LEU A 115 -0.22 5.70 4.62
N THR A 116 -0.75 5.22 3.49
CA THR A 116 0.01 5.21 2.23
C THR A 116 0.16 6.59 1.63
N LEU A 117 -0.85 7.47 1.76
CA LEU A 117 -0.71 8.88 1.39
C LEU A 117 0.38 9.54 2.22
N ILE A 118 0.40 9.34 3.55
CA ILE A 118 1.46 9.87 4.42
C ILE A 118 2.84 9.32 4.01
N ALA A 119 2.93 8.04 3.64
CA ALA A 119 4.17 7.45 3.14
C ALA A 119 4.60 8.04 1.78
N GLY A 120 3.65 8.35 0.90
CA GLY A 120 3.86 8.97 -0.42
C GLY A 120 4.30 10.44 -0.36
N LEU A 121 3.97 11.16 0.72
CA LEU A 121 4.46 12.51 0.95
C LEU A 121 5.99 12.58 1.05
N VAL A 122 6.66 11.52 1.52
CA VAL A 122 8.12 11.45 1.66
C VAL A 122 8.83 11.54 0.28
N PRO A 123 8.55 10.66 -0.70
CA PRO A 123 9.10 10.80 -2.04
C PRO A 123 8.55 12.04 -2.77
N GLY A 124 7.29 12.43 -2.53
CA GLY A 124 6.73 13.66 -3.11
C GLY A 124 7.50 14.91 -2.70
N TRP A 125 7.90 15.01 -1.43
CA TRP A 125 8.74 16.11 -0.94
C TRP A 125 10.18 15.99 -1.47
N ALA A 126 10.75 14.79 -1.52
CA ALA A 126 12.06 14.58 -2.12
C ALA A 126 12.11 15.04 -3.60
N ALA A 127 11.07 14.74 -4.38
CA ALA A 127 10.93 15.19 -5.77
C ALA A 127 10.82 16.72 -5.89
N TYR A 128 10.06 17.35 -4.99
CA TYR A 128 9.94 18.82 -4.94
C TYR A 128 11.29 19.51 -4.68
N GLN A 129 12.12 18.93 -3.80
CA GLN A 129 13.45 19.48 -3.50
C GLN A 129 14.43 19.29 -4.67
N GLU A 130 14.46 18.12 -5.31
CA GLU A 130 15.30 17.89 -6.48
C GLU A 130 14.92 18.81 -7.65
N GLY A 131 13.63 19.13 -7.82
CA GLY A 131 13.16 20.08 -8.82
C GLY A 131 13.52 21.55 -8.53
N LYS A 132 14.08 21.88 -7.36
CA LYS A 132 14.54 23.24 -7.04
C LYS A 132 15.99 23.48 -7.47
N TYR A 133 16.79 22.43 -7.65
CA TYR A 133 18.12 22.46 -8.24
C TYR A 133 18.05 22.21 -9.76
#